data_AF-A0A3C1F135-F1
#
_entry.id   AF-A0A3C1F135-F1
#
_cell.length_a   1.000
_cell.length_b   1.000
_cell.length_c   1.000
_cell.angle_alpha   90.00
_cell.angle_beta   90.00
_cell.angle_gamma   90.00
#
_symmetry.space_group_name_H-M   'P 1'
#
loop_
_entity.id
_entity.type
_entity.pdbx_description
1 polymer ?
#
loop_
_entity_poly.entity_id
_entity_poly.type
_entity_poly.pdbx_seq_one_letter_code
_entity_poly.pdbx_strand_id
1 'polypeptide(L)'
;MAFAVNITGETAHSGMLRLRGEIIGLEQVEAACKRIADNAPQALAGALFQEMEAIITDSKTIEPRVPVGSPPEDKHPGTLRDSGHAQMPKIHGSVVTVEGGYGGPAIPYALAQHERLDYRHPHMGEAAKYLEVHFLRRALTMDSHIAQDLLPLIEGQPPPEINVRAISSIQTAAFKEFSKAKLSATRKGWRTVGGDY
;
A
#
# COMPACT_ATOMS: atom_id res chain seq x y z
N MET A 1 -19.05 13.09 17.03
CA MET A 1 -20.52 13.06 17.17
C MET A 1 -20.87 12.97 18.64
N ALA A 2 -21.93 13.63 19.09
CA ALA A 2 -22.42 13.49 20.46
C ALA A 2 -23.83 12.88 20.43
N PHE A 3 -24.02 11.78 21.15
CA PHE A 3 -25.34 11.28 21.55
C PHE A 3 -25.44 11.39 23.07
N ALA A 4 -26.65 11.52 23.60
CA ALA A 4 -26.87 11.56 25.03
C ALA A 4 -27.55 10.28 25.49
N VAL A 5 -27.12 9.75 26.63
CA VAL A 5 -27.82 8.66 27.32
C VAL A 5 -28.48 9.28 28.54
N ASN A 6 -29.81 9.27 28.57
CA ASN A 6 -30.56 9.68 29.75
C ASN A 6 -30.88 8.43 30.58
N ILE A 7 -30.43 8.40 31.84
CA ILE A 7 -30.71 7.30 32.76
C ILE A 7 -31.62 7.82 33.86
N THR A 8 -32.80 7.23 33.98
CA THR A 8 -33.76 7.53 35.04
C THR A 8 -34.00 6.30 35.90
N GLY A 9 -34.06 6.50 37.21
CA GLY A 9 -34.34 5.46 38.20
C GLY A 9 -35.66 5.76 38.90
N GLU A 10 -36.59 4.80 38.86
CA GLU A 10 -37.89 4.93 39.53
C GLU A 10 -38.17 3.68 40.37
N THR A 11 -38.75 3.87 41.56
CA THR A 11 -39.24 2.77 42.40
C THR A 11 -40.66 2.42 41.98
N ALA A 12 -40.85 1.21 41.44
CA ALA A 12 -42.19 0.71 41.12
C ALA A 12 -42.98 0.43 42.41
N HIS A 13 -44.32 0.49 42.34
CA HIS A 13 -45.22 0.21 43.46
C HIS A 13 -45.01 -1.16 44.14
N SER A 14 -44.24 -2.09 43.57
CA SER A 14 -43.86 -3.38 44.16
C SER A 14 -42.53 -3.37 44.95
N GLY A 15 -41.92 -2.21 45.20
CA GLY A 15 -40.60 -2.11 45.84
C GLY A 15 -39.42 -2.46 44.91
N MET A 16 -39.68 -2.62 43.61
CA MET A 16 -38.66 -2.93 42.61
C MET A 16 -38.08 -1.63 42.02
N LEU A 17 -36.75 -1.46 42.12
CA LEU A 17 -36.03 -0.41 41.41
C LEU A 17 -36.03 -0.73 39.91
N ARG A 18 -36.52 0.20 39.08
CA ARG A 18 -36.41 0.14 37.63
C ARG A 18 -35.45 1.21 37.14
N LEU A 19 -34.52 0.80 36.29
CA LEU A 19 -33.66 1.71 35.54
C LEU A 19 -34.15 1.77 34.11
N ARG A 20 -34.33 2.98 33.57
CA ARG A 20 -34.64 3.23 32.16
C ARG A 20 -33.52 4.05 31.56
N GLY A 21 -32.93 3.52 30.49
CA GLY A 21 -31.98 4.25 29.63
C GLY A 21 -32.67 4.67 28.35
N GLU A 22 -32.54 5.95 27.97
CA GLU A 22 -32.97 6.46 26.67
C GLU A 22 -31.76 6.99 25.91
N ILE A 23 -31.65 6.60 24.64
CA ILE A 23 -30.63 7.11 23.73
C ILE A 23 -31.27 8.25 22.93
N ILE A 24 -30.73 9.45 23.09
CA ILE A 24 -31.14 10.64 22.33
C ILE A 24 -30.14 10.83 21.20
N GLY A 25 -30.67 10.90 19.98
CA GLY A 25 -29.87 11.09 18.77
C GLY A 25 -29.57 9.81 17.97
N LEU A 26 -30.52 8.87 17.96
CA LEU A 26 -30.40 7.61 17.20
C LEU A 26 -30.20 7.87 15.70
N GLU A 27 -30.87 8.87 15.13
CA GLU A 27 -30.72 9.24 13.72
C GLU A 27 -29.28 9.64 13.36
N GLN A 28 -28.58 10.35 14.27
CA GLN A 28 -27.18 10.72 14.05
C GLN A 28 -26.28 9.49 14.10
N VAL A 29 -26.56 8.54 15.00
CA VAL A 29 -25.85 7.25 15.07
C VAL A 29 -26.07 6.46 13.78
N GLU A 30 -27.30 6.34 13.30
CA GLU A 30 -27.63 5.66 12.04
C GLU A 30 -26.93 6.31 10.84
N ALA A 31 -26.96 7.65 10.74
CA ALA A 31 -26.27 8.39 9.70
C ALA A 31 -24.74 8.19 9.78
N ALA A 32 -24.16 8.07 10.97
CA ALA A 32 -22.75 7.75 11.15
C ALA A 32 -22.44 6.35 10.63
N CYS A 33 -23.19 5.35 11.08
CA CYS A 33 -23.03 3.96 10.67
C CYS A 33 -23.15 3.81 9.16
N LYS A 34 -24.12 4.49 8.53
CA LYS A 34 -24.30 4.48 7.08
C LYS A 34 -23.09 5.09 6.36
N ARG A 35 -22.60 6.26 6.80
CA ARG A 35 -21.39 6.86 6.21
C ARG A 35 -20.17 5.97 6.36
N ILE A 36 -20.00 5.31 7.50
CA ILE A 36 -18.90 4.36 7.70
C ILE A 36 -19.07 3.20 6.73
N ALA A 37 -20.26 2.61 6.63
CA ALA A 37 -20.53 1.51 5.70
C ALA A 37 -20.26 1.90 4.23
N ASP A 38 -20.65 3.12 3.83
CA ASP A 38 -20.49 3.62 2.46
C ASP A 38 -19.02 3.90 2.10
N ASN A 39 -18.17 4.26 3.08
CA ASN A 39 -16.76 4.63 2.85
C ASN A 39 -15.76 3.53 3.25
N ALA A 40 -16.18 2.56 4.07
CA ALA A 40 -15.33 1.49 4.58
C ALA A 40 -14.60 0.70 3.47
N PRO A 41 -15.22 0.35 2.33
CA PRO A 41 -14.52 -0.36 1.27
C PRO A 41 -13.35 0.43 0.67
N GLN A 42 -13.53 1.72 0.42
CA GLN A 42 -12.49 2.60 -0.14
C GLN A 42 -11.40 2.89 0.89
N ALA A 43 -11.79 3.09 2.15
CA ALA A 43 -10.87 3.25 3.27
C ALA A 43 -9.98 2.02 3.43
N LEU A 44 -10.58 0.82 3.42
CA LEU A 44 -9.88 -0.45 3.52
C LEU A 44 -8.96 -0.68 2.31
N ALA A 45 -9.42 -0.33 1.11
CA ALA A 45 -8.61 -0.39 -0.10
C ALA A 45 -7.37 0.51 -0.01
N GLY A 46 -7.51 1.72 0.52
CA GLY A 46 -6.39 2.64 0.76
C GLY A 46 -5.39 2.07 1.77
N ALA A 47 -5.87 1.58 2.92
CA ALA A 47 -5.02 0.98 3.96
C ALA A 47 -4.25 -0.25 3.44
N LEU A 48 -4.93 -1.17 2.74
CA LEU A 48 -4.29 -2.34 2.14
C LEU A 48 -3.23 -1.96 1.10
N PHE A 49 -3.47 -0.91 0.31
CA PHE A 49 -2.50 -0.43 -0.66
C PHE A 49 -1.25 0.13 0.01
N GLN A 50 -1.43 0.97 1.03
CA GLN A 50 -0.32 1.51 1.82
C GLN A 50 0.50 0.41 2.49
N GLU A 51 -0.17 -0.59 3.03
CA GLU A 51 0.50 -1.72 3.66
C GLU A 51 1.32 -2.53 2.64
N MET A 52 0.79 -2.77 1.44
CA MET A 52 1.54 -3.45 0.38
C MET A 52 2.75 -2.64 -0.10
N GLU A 53 2.61 -1.32 -0.28
CA GLU A 53 3.72 -0.44 -0.62
C GLU A 53 4.81 -0.46 0.46
N ALA A 54 4.41 -0.53 1.74
CA ALA A 54 5.34 -0.62 2.83
C ALA A 54 6.08 -1.98 2.85
N ILE A 55 5.40 -3.11 2.56
CA ILE A 55 6.05 -4.43 2.37
C ILE A 55 7.08 -4.39 1.24
N ILE A 56 6.74 -3.76 0.13
CA ILE A 56 7.62 -3.64 -1.03
C ILE A 56 8.82 -2.72 -0.70
N THR A 57 8.59 -1.67 0.08
CA THR A 57 9.65 -0.77 0.54
C THR A 57 10.60 -1.49 1.50
N ASP A 58 10.07 -2.23 2.47
CA ASP A 58 10.83 -3.04 3.42
C ASP A 58 11.67 -4.08 2.68
N SER A 59 11.08 -4.79 1.72
CA SER A 59 11.82 -5.78 0.92
C SER A 59 12.93 -5.18 0.06
N LYS A 60 12.85 -3.91 -0.35
CA LYS A 60 13.96 -3.23 -1.04
C LYS A 60 15.09 -2.78 -0.11
N THR A 61 14.83 -2.62 1.19
CA THR A 61 15.72 -1.88 2.11
C THR A 61 16.21 -2.69 3.31
N ILE A 62 15.43 -3.64 3.81
CA ILE A 62 15.67 -4.41 5.02
C ILE A 62 16.09 -5.85 4.67
N GLU A 63 17.01 -6.41 5.44
CA GLU A 63 17.44 -7.81 5.27
C GLU A 63 16.31 -8.82 5.63
N PRO A 64 16.10 -9.87 4.79
CA PRO A 64 16.74 -10.09 3.50
C PRO A 64 16.23 -9.10 2.44
N ARG A 65 17.12 -8.32 1.82
CA ARG A 65 16.72 -7.31 0.83
C ARG A 65 16.75 -7.84 -0.60
N VAL A 66 15.99 -7.21 -1.49
CA VAL A 66 15.99 -7.50 -2.93
C VAL A 66 17.40 -7.35 -3.49
N PRO A 67 17.91 -8.37 -4.21
CA PRO A 67 19.20 -8.28 -4.87
C PRO A 67 19.23 -7.18 -5.92
N VAL A 68 20.35 -6.47 -5.96
CA VAL A 68 20.59 -5.39 -6.93
C VAL A 68 21.51 -5.82 -8.07
N GLY A 69 21.89 -7.10 -8.15
CA GLY A 69 22.94 -7.53 -9.07
C GLY A 69 24.27 -6.80 -8.85
N SER A 70 25.33 -7.20 -9.53
CA SER A 70 26.59 -6.45 -9.53
C SER A 70 27.30 -6.62 -10.87
N PRO A 71 27.96 -5.57 -11.39
CA PRO A 71 28.84 -5.73 -12.55
C PRO A 71 29.99 -6.69 -12.23
N PRO A 72 30.50 -7.48 -13.20
CA PRO A 72 30.13 -7.51 -14.62
C PRO A 72 28.97 -8.46 -14.97
N GLU A 73 28.48 -9.23 -14.00
CA GLU A 73 27.50 -10.30 -14.19
C GLU A 73 26.11 -9.75 -14.53
N ASP A 74 25.75 -8.61 -13.96
CA ASP A 74 24.52 -7.89 -14.27
C ASP A 74 24.81 -6.64 -15.11
N LYS A 75 24.25 -6.61 -16.33
CA LYS A 75 24.33 -5.45 -17.23
C LYS A 75 23.47 -4.28 -16.75
N HIS A 76 22.47 -4.52 -15.91
CA HIS A 76 21.57 -3.50 -15.37
C HIS A 76 21.34 -3.67 -13.87
N PRO A 77 22.37 -3.40 -13.04
CA PRO A 77 22.25 -3.50 -11.59
C PRO A 77 21.08 -2.66 -11.06
N GLY A 78 20.27 -3.25 -10.19
CA GLY A 78 19.16 -2.59 -9.50
C GLY A 78 17.83 -2.69 -10.21
N THR A 79 17.78 -3.18 -11.46
CA THR A 79 16.52 -3.26 -12.25
C THR A 79 15.42 -4.03 -11.52
N LEU A 80 15.77 -5.12 -10.83
CA LEU A 80 14.81 -5.86 -10.03
C LEU A 80 14.27 -4.99 -8.89
N ARG A 81 15.14 -4.47 -8.03
CA ARG A 81 14.76 -3.62 -6.90
C ARG A 81 13.89 -2.45 -7.34
N ASP A 82 14.23 -1.81 -8.44
CA ASP A 82 13.56 -0.62 -8.94
C ASP A 82 12.19 -0.95 -9.58
N SER A 83 11.96 -2.21 -9.99
CA SER A 83 10.69 -2.68 -10.54
C SER A 83 9.59 -2.95 -9.51
N GLY A 84 9.92 -3.02 -8.22
CA GLY A 84 8.95 -3.39 -7.18
C GLY A 84 7.88 -2.31 -6.97
N HIS A 85 6.59 -2.65 -7.02
CA HIS A 85 5.49 -1.72 -6.74
C HIS A 85 4.19 -2.46 -6.40
N ALA A 86 3.29 -1.79 -5.67
CA ALA A 86 1.93 -2.26 -5.48
C ALA A 86 1.04 -1.79 -6.64
N GLN A 87 0.07 -2.62 -6.99
CA GLN A 87 -1.00 -2.25 -7.91
C GLN A 87 -2.14 -1.58 -7.17
N MET A 88 -2.89 -0.76 -7.89
CA MET A 88 -4.09 -0.13 -7.35
C MET A 88 -5.08 -1.19 -6.86
N PRO A 89 -5.73 -0.96 -5.70
CA PRO A 89 -6.69 -1.89 -5.15
C PRO A 89 -7.88 -2.09 -6.09
N LYS A 90 -8.35 -3.33 -6.17
CA LYS A 90 -9.58 -3.71 -6.88
C LYS A 90 -10.66 -4.02 -5.84
N ILE A 91 -11.84 -3.42 -5.99
CA ILE A 91 -13.00 -3.69 -5.13
C ILE A 91 -14.03 -4.45 -5.96
N HIS A 92 -14.34 -5.68 -5.55
CA HIS A 92 -15.33 -6.55 -6.20
C HIS A 92 -16.31 -7.07 -5.15
N GLY A 93 -17.48 -6.45 -5.06
CA GLY A 93 -18.48 -6.77 -4.05
C GLY A 93 -17.92 -6.56 -2.65
N SER A 94 -17.87 -7.63 -1.85
CA SER A 94 -17.33 -7.62 -0.49
C SER A 94 -15.83 -7.94 -0.41
N VAL A 95 -15.13 -8.03 -1.55
CA VAL A 95 -13.71 -8.38 -1.61
C VAL A 95 -12.90 -7.17 -2.06
N VAL A 96 -11.87 -6.85 -1.28
CA VAL A 96 -10.83 -5.88 -1.64
C VAL A 96 -9.54 -6.64 -1.90
N THR A 97 -8.92 -6.41 -3.05
CA THR A 97 -7.69 -7.09 -3.45
C THR A 97 -6.62 -6.06 -3.76
N VAL A 98 -5.42 -6.25 -3.19
CA VAL A 98 -4.21 -5.52 -3.54
C VAL A 98 -3.16 -6.53 -3.96
N GLU A 99 -2.52 -6.26 -5.08
CA GLU A 99 -1.44 -7.08 -5.61
C GLU A 99 -0.15 -6.27 -5.54
N GLY A 100 0.96 -6.90 -5.16
CA GLY A 100 2.26 -6.26 -5.12
C GLY A 100 3.34 -7.21 -5.56
N GLY A 101 4.35 -6.70 -6.26
CA GLY A 101 5.37 -7.58 -6.81
C GLY A 101 6.48 -6.86 -7.55
N TYR A 102 7.32 -7.67 -8.18
CA TYR A 102 8.46 -7.25 -9.00
C TYR A 102 8.22 -7.73 -10.43
N GLY A 103 8.62 -6.94 -11.42
CA GLY A 103 8.24 -7.25 -12.78
C GLY A 103 8.96 -6.46 -13.88
N GLY A 104 8.29 -6.36 -15.03
CA GLY A 104 8.85 -5.75 -16.23
C GLY A 104 10.01 -6.56 -16.83
N PRO A 105 11.07 -5.92 -17.31
CA PRO A 105 12.25 -6.61 -17.86
C PRO A 105 12.93 -7.57 -16.87
N ALA A 106 12.69 -7.42 -15.57
CA ALA A 106 13.30 -8.22 -14.51
C ALA A 106 12.53 -9.49 -14.15
N ILE A 107 11.39 -9.81 -14.80
CA ILE A 107 10.56 -11.00 -14.46
C ILE A 107 11.36 -12.30 -14.42
N PRO A 108 12.20 -12.66 -15.43
CA PRO A 108 12.93 -13.93 -15.40
C PRO A 108 13.87 -14.04 -14.21
N TYR A 109 14.49 -12.92 -13.85
CA TYR A 109 15.39 -12.82 -12.73
C TYR A 109 14.66 -12.83 -11.39
N ALA A 110 13.52 -12.12 -11.27
CA ALA A 110 12.65 -12.14 -10.10
C ALA A 110 12.20 -13.58 -9.78
N LEU A 111 11.76 -14.31 -10.80
CA LEU A 111 11.31 -15.70 -10.67
C LEU A 111 12.45 -16.61 -10.22
N ALA A 112 13.59 -16.54 -10.91
CA ALA A 112 14.77 -17.32 -10.55
C ALA A 112 15.21 -17.05 -9.11
N GLN A 113 15.29 -15.78 -8.71
CA GLN A 113 15.66 -15.40 -7.35
C GLN A 113 14.60 -15.80 -6.32
N HIS A 114 13.32 -15.83 -6.66
CA HIS A 114 12.25 -16.21 -5.75
C HIS A 114 12.16 -17.73 -5.54
N GLU A 115 12.39 -18.53 -6.59
CA GLU A 115 12.18 -19.98 -6.58
C GLU A 115 13.45 -20.78 -6.25
N ARG A 116 14.62 -20.27 -6.63
CA ARG A 116 15.90 -20.98 -6.45
C ARG A 116 16.53 -20.67 -5.10
N LEU A 117 16.34 -21.56 -4.14
CA LEU A 117 16.91 -21.43 -2.79
C LEU A 117 18.45 -21.57 -2.77
N ASP A 118 19.04 -22.17 -3.81
CA ASP A 118 20.48 -22.32 -4.02
C ASP A 118 21.14 -21.08 -4.65
N TYR A 119 20.33 -20.18 -5.22
CA TYR A 119 20.82 -19.04 -5.97
C TYR A 119 21.15 -17.86 -5.05
N ARG A 120 22.45 -17.65 -4.83
CA ARG A 120 22.99 -16.56 -4.01
C ARG A 120 23.68 -15.53 -4.90
N HIS A 121 23.33 -14.26 -4.73
CA HIS A 121 24.03 -13.17 -5.40
C HIS A 121 25.31 -12.79 -4.64
N PRO A 122 26.47 -12.72 -5.31
CA PRO A 122 27.76 -12.63 -4.64
C PRO A 122 28.03 -11.30 -3.91
N HIS A 123 27.23 -10.24 -4.08
CA HIS A 123 27.62 -8.90 -3.63
C HIS A 123 26.44 -8.00 -3.20
N MET A 124 25.55 -8.49 -2.31
CA MET A 124 24.47 -7.79 -1.59
C MET A 124 23.06 -8.27 -1.97
N GLY A 125 22.30 -8.70 -0.97
CA GLY A 125 20.95 -9.27 -1.10
C GLY A 125 20.99 -10.78 -0.86
N GLU A 126 20.74 -11.18 0.39
CA GLU A 126 20.75 -12.59 0.76
C GLU A 126 19.33 -13.10 0.91
N ALA A 127 18.90 -13.91 -0.04
CA ALA A 127 17.96 -15.02 0.07
C ALA A 127 16.85 -14.98 -0.99
N ALA A 128 16.51 -16.16 -1.46
CA ALA A 128 15.23 -16.39 -2.09
C ALA A 128 14.09 -15.96 -1.16
N LYS A 129 12.88 -15.82 -1.71
CA LYS A 129 11.70 -15.42 -0.94
C LYS A 129 11.78 -14.02 -0.31
N TYR A 130 12.64 -13.14 -0.81
CA TYR A 130 12.82 -11.77 -0.31
C TYR A 130 11.48 -11.02 -0.12
N LEU A 131 10.53 -11.07 -1.08
CA LEU A 131 9.21 -10.45 -0.89
C LEU A 131 8.33 -11.21 0.10
N GLU A 132 8.32 -12.54 0.04
CA GLU A 132 7.48 -13.41 0.88
C GLU A 132 7.85 -13.29 2.37
N VAL A 133 9.14 -13.20 2.70
CA VAL A 133 9.60 -13.04 4.08
C VAL A 133 9.05 -11.75 4.70
N HIS A 134 9.11 -10.63 3.97
CA HIS A 134 8.58 -9.36 4.47
C HIS A 134 7.06 -9.35 4.50
N PHE A 135 6.41 -9.97 3.51
CA PHE A 135 4.96 -10.15 3.52
C PHE A 135 4.50 -10.94 4.75
N LEU A 136 5.09 -12.13 5.00
CA LEU A 136 4.74 -12.98 6.13
C LEU A 136 5.03 -12.31 7.47
N ARG A 137 6.17 -11.61 7.59
CA ARG A 137 6.52 -10.86 8.80
C ARG A 137 5.46 -9.81 9.11
N ARG A 138 5.03 -9.06 8.10
CA ARG A 138 4.08 -7.97 8.26
C ARG A 138 2.64 -8.46 8.43
N ALA A 139 2.29 -9.59 7.80
CA ALA A 139 0.98 -10.25 7.95
C ALA A 139 0.62 -10.56 9.41
N LEU A 140 1.61 -10.73 10.30
CA LEU A 140 1.39 -10.96 11.73
C LEU A 140 0.79 -9.75 12.46
N THR A 141 0.99 -8.53 11.95
CA THR A 141 0.52 -7.28 12.58
C THR A 141 -0.30 -6.41 11.62
N MET A 142 -0.63 -6.96 10.45
CA MET A 142 -1.29 -6.26 9.35
C MET A 142 -2.69 -5.77 9.75
N ASP A 143 -3.42 -6.58 10.51
CA ASP A 143 -4.73 -6.23 11.05
C ASP A 143 -4.67 -4.98 11.93
N SER A 144 -3.64 -4.87 12.76
CA SER A 144 -3.42 -3.75 13.68
C SER A 144 -3.05 -2.48 12.93
N HIS A 145 -2.21 -2.57 11.90
CA HIS A 145 -1.88 -1.43 11.03
C HIS A 145 -3.10 -0.94 10.25
N ILE A 146 -3.83 -1.86 9.61
CA ILE A 146 -5.06 -1.54 8.88
C ILE A 146 -6.08 -0.89 9.82
N ALA A 147 -6.26 -1.41 11.04
CA ALA A 147 -7.15 -0.80 12.02
C ALA A 147 -6.71 0.62 12.39
N GLN A 148 -5.42 0.86 12.59
CA GLN A 148 -4.87 2.20 12.87
C GLN A 148 -5.11 3.17 11.70
N ASP A 149 -4.97 2.72 10.46
CA ASP A 149 -5.19 3.54 9.27
C ASP A 149 -6.69 3.81 9.02
N LEU A 150 -7.56 2.87 9.40
CA LEU A 150 -9.01 2.99 9.27
C LEU A 150 -9.63 3.90 10.33
N LEU A 151 -9.08 3.94 11.55
CA LEU A 151 -9.65 4.67 12.68
C LEU A 151 -9.89 6.16 12.39
N PRO A 152 -8.93 6.93 11.83
CA PRO A 152 -9.16 8.32 11.45
C PRO A 152 -10.32 8.49 10.45
N LEU A 153 -10.46 7.55 9.52
CA LEU A 153 -11.47 7.54 8.46
C LEU A 153 -12.88 7.32 9.03
N ILE A 154 -12.96 6.46 10.04
CA ILE A 154 -14.19 6.13 10.76
C ILE A 154 -14.58 7.27 11.70
N GLU A 155 -13.61 7.92 12.34
CA GLU A 155 -13.83 9.06 13.26
C GLU A 155 -14.25 10.36 12.54
N GLY A 156 -14.33 10.33 11.21
CA GLY A 156 -14.74 11.47 10.39
C GLY A 156 -13.62 12.44 10.08
N GLN A 157 -12.35 12.03 10.24
CA GLN A 157 -11.26 12.71 9.56
C GLN A 157 -11.34 12.37 8.06
N PRO A 158 -11.16 13.37 7.17
CA PRO A 158 -11.16 13.10 5.75
C PRO A 158 -10.08 12.06 5.44
N PRO A 159 -10.31 11.14 4.48
CA PRO A 159 -9.27 10.23 4.05
C PRO A 159 -8.00 10.99 3.72
N PRO A 160 -6.81 10.40 3.99
CA PRO A 160 -5.59 10.97 3.46
C PRO A 160 -5.84 11.14 1.97
N GLU A 161 -5.70 12.37 1.48
CA GLU A 161 -5.96 12.65 0.07
C GLU A 161 -5.05 11.73 -0.76
N ILE A 162 -5.62 10.65 -1.29
CA ILE A 162 -4.98 9.89 -2.35
C ILE A 162 -5.08 10.82 -3.55
N ASN A 163 -4.08 11.68 -3.69
CA ASN A 163 -4.07 12.71 -4.71
C ASN A 163 -3.77 12.07 -6.08
N VAL A 164 -4.79 11.44 -6.64
CA VAL A 164 -4.75 10.80 -7.97
C VAL A 164 -4.42 11.84 -9.06
N ARG A 165 -4.66 13.13 -8.80
CA ARG A 165 -4.35 14.25 -9.72
C ARG A 165 -2.90 14.72 -9.62
N ALA A 166 -2.24 14.61 -8.46
CA ALA A 166 -0.82 14.91 -8.31
C ALA A 166 0.08 13.90 -9.05
N ILE A 167 -0.37 12.65 -9.21
CA ILE A 167 0.38 11.65 -9.98
C ILE A 167 0.39 12.01 -11.48
N SER A 168 -0.69 12.61 -12.00
CA SER A 168 -0.73 13.06 -13.41
C SER A 168 0.21 14.22 -13.70
N SER A 169 0.40 15.15 -12.76
CA SER A 169 1.32 16.28 -12.92
C SER A 169 2.78 15.89 -12.66
N ILE A 170 3.04 14.95 -11.75
CA ILE A 170 4.38 14.38 -11.53
C ILE A 170 4.81 13.53 -12.72
N GLN A 171 3.93 12.71 -13.30
CA GLN A 171 4.23 11.96 -14.53
C GLN A 171 4.43 12.89 -15.73
N THR A 172 3.64 13.97 -15.87
CA THR A 172 3.79 14.91 -17.00
C THR A 172 5.04 15.80 -16.87
N ALA A 173 5.41 16.20 -15.65
CA ALA A 173 6.63 16.96 -15.38
C ALA A 173 7.90 16.11 -15.56
N ALA A 174 7.90 14.88 -15.03
CA ALA A 174 9.00 13.93 -15.21
C ALA A 174 9.18 13.55 -16.69
N PHE A 175 8.10 13.41 -17.47
CA PHE A 175 8.18 13.11 -18.91
C PHE A 175 8.67 14.31 -19.74
N LYS A 176 8.31 15.55 -19.36
CA LYS A 176 8.82 16.77 -20.01
C LYS A 176 10.29 17.06 -19.71
N GLU A 177 10.75 16.76 -18.50
CA GLU A 177 12.18 16.82 -18.12
C GLU A 177 12.98 15.75 -18.89
N PHE A 178 12.46 14.52 -18.96
CA PHE A 178 13.10 13.43 -19.70
C PHE A 178 13.16 13.69 -21.22
N SER A 179 12.13 14.30 -21.81
CA SER A 179 12.13 14.64 -23.24
C SER A 179 13.08 15.81 -23.56
N LYS A 180 13.19 16.81 -22.67
CA LYS A 180 14.16 17.91 -22.82
C LYS A 180 15.61 17.43 -22.68
N ALA A 181 15.89 16.52 -21.74
CA ALA A 181 17.20 15.91 -21.60
C ALA A 181 17.60 15.13 -22.87
N LYS A 182 16.67 14.33 -23.42
CA LYS A 182 16.89 13.57 -24.66
C LYS A 182 17.07 14.46 -25.90
N LEU A 183 16.32 15.57 -26.02
CA LEU A 183 16.45 16.54 -27.11
C LEU A 183 17.72 17.42 -27.01
N SER A 184 18.28 17.62 -25.81
CA SER A 184 19.58 18.31 -25.62
C SER A 184 20.77 17.40 -25.98
N ALA A 185 20.65 16.09 -25.74
CA ALA A 185 21.65 15.09 -26.10
C ALA A 185 21.75 14.86 -27.62
N THR A 186 20.70 15.19 -28.39
CA THR A 186 20.73 15.16 -29.86
C THR A 186 21.39 16.40 -30.48
N ARG A 187 21.50 17.53 -29.75
CA ARG A 187 22.15 18.77 -30.22
C ARG A 187 23.64 18.87 -29.86
N LYS A 188 24.11 18.16 -28.85
CA LYS A 188 25.55 17.95 -28.59
C LYS A 188 25.90 16.61 -29.19
N GLY A 189 26.69 16.56 -30.27
CA GLY A 189 26.91 15.38 -31.12
C GLY A 189 27.49 14.12 -30.47
N TRP A 190 26.72 13.47 -29.60
CA TRP A 190 27.00 12.13 -29.10
C TRP A 190 26.46 11.12 -30.11
N ARG A 191 27.40 10.46 -30.82
CA ARG A 191 27.09 9.39 -31.77
C ARG A 191 26.56 8.18 -30.99
N THR A 192 25.33 7.76 -31.29
CA THR A 192 24.86 6.41 -30.96
C THR A 192 25.63 5.41 -31.81
N VAL A 193 26.52 4.65 -31.18
CA VAL A 193 27.05 3.41 -31.75
C VAL A 193 25.95 2.37 -31.62
N GLY A 194 25.20 2.18 -32.71
CA GLY A 194 24.43 0.97 -32.95
C GLY A 194 25.37 -0.15 -33.40
N GLY A 195 25.10 -1.37 -32.94
CA GLY A 195 25.81 -2.59 -33.32
C GLY A 195 25.04 -3.79 -32.82
N ASP A 196 24.13 -4.26 -33.67
CA ASP A 196 23.31 -5.48 -33.68
C ASP A 196 23.62 -6.56 -32.65
N TYR A 197 22.63 -6.88 -31.79
CA TYR A 197 22.25 -8.23 -31.33
C TYR A 197 20.79 -8.22 -30.86
#